data_AF-A0A445BXE8-F1
#
_entry.id   AF-A0A445BXE8-F1
#
_cell.length_a   1.000
_cell.length_b   1.000
_cell.length_c   1.000
_cell.angle_alpha   90.00
_cell.angle_beta   90.00
_cell.angle_gamma   90.00
#
_symmetry.space_group_name_H-M   'P 1'
#
loop_
_entity.id
_entity.type
_entity.pdbx_description
1 polymer ?
#
loop_
_entity_poly.entity_id
_entity_poly.type
_entity_poly.pdbx_seq_one_letter_code
_entity_poly.pdbx_strand_id
1 'polypeptide(L)'
;MTGVREAWKGYKTRIKGKHFERYNNIEDMLKNRPLDIPEVQFQKLIAYWSIPSVKALSRLNSENRKKQQHQHRMGPISFARVRNEMREMNENKEDPSQVDVFVATRTGRKGKELDSGTQAVIDKLKSHQEAGDTSEKAFTAVFGKEQPGRVRCYGRTITKTSLQKEREIAKIKQQHAETISSMKTELHETKDRVQSLEDLVKLLLQ
;
A
#
# COMPACT_ATOMS: atom_id res chain seq x y z
N MET A 1 -10.30 -7.97 -19.13
CA MET A 1 -11.62 -7.42 -19.53
C MET A 1 -11.91 -6.17 -18.69
N THR A 2 -12.18 -5.03 -19.32
CA THR A 2 -12.69 -3.84 -18.61
C THR A 2 -14.12 -4.11 -18.17
N GLY A 3 -14.38 -4.10 -16.86
CA GLY A 3 -15.75 -4.28 -16.34
C GLY A 3 -16.69 -3.17 -16.83
N VAL A 4 -17.99 -3.46 -16.89
CA VAL A 4 -19.04 -2.55 -17.40
C VAL A 4 -18.94 -1.14 -16.78
N ARG A 5 -18.64 -1.05 -15.47
CA ARG A 5 -18.44 0.22 -14.77
C ARG A 5 -17.28 1.05 -15.35
N GLU A 6 -16.14 0.43 -15.64
CA GLU A 6 -14.97 1.14 -16.18
C GLU A 6 -15.18 1.51 -17.65
N ALA A 7 -15.81 0.64 -18.43
CA ALA A 7 -16.22 0.95 -19.80
C ALA A 7 -17.17 2.17 -19.83
N TRP A 8 -18.13 2.22 -18.90
CA TRP A 8 -19.06 3.34 -18.79
C TRP A 8 -18.38 4.65 -18.36
N LYS A 9 -17.44 4.59 -17.39
CA LYS A 9 -16.62 5.76 -17.02
C LYS A 9 -15.82 6.28 -18.21
N GLY A 10 -15.12 5.38 -18.92
CA GLY A 10 -14.33 5.74 -20.09
C GLY A 10 -15.18 6.33 -21.22
N TYR A 11 -16.36 5.76 -21.46
CA TYR A 11 -17.34 6.30 -22.40
C TYR A 11 -17.73 7.73 -22.03
N LYS A 12 -18.16 7.99 -20.79
CA LYS A 12 -18.52 9.33 -20.32
C LYS A 12 -17.39 10.35 -20.49
N THR A 13 -16.17 9.99 -20.10
CA THR A 13 -15.00 10.86 -20.28
C THR A 13 -14.76 11.20 -21.74
N ARG A 14 -14.86 10.21 -22.64
CA ARG A 14 -14.68 10.42 -24.09
C ARG A 14 -15.76 11.32 -24.67
N ILE A 15 -17.03 11.12 -24.28
CA ILE A 15 -18.13 11.96 -24.76
C ILE A 15 -17.93 13.41 -24.31
N LYS A 16 -17.61 13.63 -23.02
CA LYS A 16 -17.36 14.96 -22.49
C LYS A 16 -16.20 15.65 -23.21
N GLY A 17 -15.06 14.97 -23.39
CA GLY A 17 -13.90 15.55 -24.06
C GLY A 17 -14.16 15.88 -25.54
N LYS A 18 -14.81 15.00 -26.29
CA LYS A 18 -15.03 15.18 -27.73
C LYS A 18 -16.17 16.14 -28.08
N HIS A 19 -17.23 16.17 -27.27
CA HIS A 19 -18.49 16.82 -27.64
C HIS A 19 -18.91 17.96 -26.69
N PHE A 20 -18.25 18.12 -25.54
CA PHE A 20 -18.50 19.25 -24.63
C PHE A 20 -17.26 20.16 -24.52
N GLU A 21 -16.09 19.62 -24.19
CA GLU A 21 -14.89 20.45 -23.94
C GLU A 21 -14.27 21.05 -25.20
N ARG A 22 -14.61 20.53 -26.39
CA ARG A 22 -14.08 20.99 -27.69
C ARG A 22 -14.77 22.24 -28.23
N TYR A 23 -16.00 22.51 -27.80
CA TYR A 23 -16.83 23.58 -28.35
C TYR A 23 -17.12 24.63 -27.28
N ASN A 24 -17.26 25.89 -27.69
CA ASN A 24 -17.47 27.01 -26.77
C ASN A 24 -18.94 27.43 -26.61
N ASN A 25 -19.79 27.05 -27.56
CA ASN A 25 -21.22 27.40 -27.57
C ASN A 25 -22.09 26.12 -27.53
N ILE A 26 -23.33 26.25 -27.08
CA ILE A 26 -24.26 25.11 -26.93
C ILE A 26 -24.74 24.60 -28.30
N GLU A 27 -24.90 25.50 -29.28
CA GLU A 27 -25.39 25.16 -30.62
C GLU A 27 -24.43 24.19 -31.35
N ASP A 28 -23.13 24.46 -31.33
CA ASP A 28 -22.11 23.58 -31.91
C ASP A 28 -22.01 22.27 -31.15
N MET A 29 -22.19 22.28 -29.82
CA MET A 29 -22.24 21.03 -29.05
C MET A 29 -23.41 20.16 -29.53
N LEU A 30 -24.61 20.72 -29.67
CA LEU A 30 -25.80 20.00 -30.12
C LEU A 30 -25.67 19.53 -31.58
N LYS A 31 -25.13 20.37 -32.46
CA LYS A 31 -24.86 20.01 -33.85
C LYS A 31 -23.88 18.84 -33.97
N ASN A 32 -22.88 18.80 -33.09
CA ASN A 32 -21.87 17.74 -33.04
C ASN A 32 -22.20 16.64 -32.03
N ARG A 33 -23.47 16.47 -31.65
CA ARG A 33 -23.91 15.42 -30.72
C ARG A 33 -23.57 14.01 -31.24
N PRO A 34 -23.17 13.07 -30.37
CA PRO A 34 -23.07 11.66 -30.74
C PRO A 34 -24.43 11.08 -31.15
N LEU A 35 -24.50 10.39 -32.29
CA LEU A 35 -25.74 9.78 -32.80
C LEU A 35 -26.39 8.81 -31.80
N ASP A 36 -25.57 8.11 -31.01
CA ASP A 36 -26.01 7.10 -30.04
C ASP A 36 -26.73 7.70 -28.81
N ILE A 37 -26.64 9.01 -28.57
CA ILE A 37 -27.23 9.67 -27.40
C ILE A 37 -28.38 10.53 -27.86
N PRO A 38 -29.64 10.29 -27.40
CA PRO A 38 -30.77 11.17 -27.73
C PRO A 38 -30.52 12.63 -27.37
N GLU A 39 -31.01 13.55 -28.19
CA GLU A 39 -30.73 14.99 -28.04
C GLU A 39 -31.14 15.52 -26.68
N VAL A 40 -32.33 15.17 -26.21
CA VAL A 40 -32.85 15.55 -24.89
C VAL A 40 -31.90 15.10 -23.76
N GLN A 41 -31.28 13.93 -23.89
CA GLN A 41 -30.32 13.43 -22.90
C GLN A 41 -29.00 14.19 -22.99
N PHE A 42 -28.55 14.53 -24.20
CA PHE A 42 -27.32 15.28 -24.39
C PHE A 42 -27.45 16.73 -23.89
N GLN A 43 -28.59 17.38 -24.10
CA GLN A 43 -28.90 18.71 -23.53
C GLN A 43 -28.79 18.70 -22.00
N LYS A 44 -29.36 17.67 -21.34
CA LYS A 44 -29.24 17.50 -19.87
C LYS A 44 -27.78 17.34 -19.43
N LEU A 45 -26.95 16.63 -20.21
CA LEU A 45 -25.53 16.48 -19.93
C LEU A 45 -24.76 17.81 -20.07
N ILE A 46 -25.03 18.58 -21.13
CA ILE A 46 -24.44 19.92 -21.31
C ILE A 46 -24.81 20.82 -20.14
N ALA A 47 -26.08 20.85 -19.74
CA ALA A 47 -26.55 21.63 -18.61
C ALA A 47 -25.81 21.23 -17.33
N TYR A 48 -25.73 19.93 -17.04
CA TYR A 48 -25.03 19.40 -15.86
C TYR A 48 -23.54 19.75 -15.85
N TRP A 49 -22.83 19.54 -16.96
CA TRP A 49 -21.40 19.87 -17.06
C TRP A 49 -21.12 21.37 -17.07
N SER A 50 -22.12 22.20 -17.38
CA SER A 50 -22.00 23.66 -17.36
C SER A 50 -22.11 24.25 -15.94
N ILE A 51 -22.66 23.51 -14.97
CA ILE A 51 -22.80 23.96 -13.59
C ILE A 51 -21.42 24.35 -13.01
N PRO A 52 -21.26 25.56 -12.45
CA PRO A 52 -19.97 26.04 -11.93
C PRO A 52 -19.33 25.11 -10.88
N SER A 53 -20.12 24.57 -9.95
CA SER A 53 -19.62 23.65 -8.92
C SER A 53 -19.10 22.33 -9.51
N VAL A 54 -19.77 21.80 -10.54
CA VAL A 54 -19.34 20.58 -11.26
C VAL A 54 -18.05 20.84 -12.03
N LYS A 55 -17.91 22.00 -12.70
CA LYS A 55 -16.67 22.40 -13.38
C LYS A 55 -15.51 22.52 -12.39
N ALA A 56 -15.72 23.22 -11.27
CA ALA A 56 -14.71 23.40 -10.24
C ALA A 56 -14.24 22.04 -9.68
N LEU A 57 -15.18 21.14 -9.36
CA LEU A 57 -14.88 19.80 -8.88
C LEU A 57 -14.11 18.97 -9.93
N SER A 58 -14.51 19.04 -11.20
CA SER A 58 -13.83 18.36 -12.30
C SER A 58 -12.38 18.82 -12.46
N ARG A 59 -12.14 20.13 -12.35
CA ARG A 59 -10.79 20.72 -12.41
C ARG A 59 -9.94 20.23 -11.23
N LEU A 60 -10.47 20.33 -10.01
CA LEU A 60 -9.78 19.89 -8.79
C LEU A 60 -9.41 18.40 -8.85
N ASN A 61 -10.34 17.55 -9.30
CA ASN A 61 -10.08 16.11 -9.45
C ASN A 61 -9.00 15.83 -10.50
N SER A 62 -8.96 16.61 -11.59
CA SER A 62 -7.93 16.49 -12.63
C SER A 62 -6.55 16.90 -12.11
N GLU A 63 -6.47 17.99 -11.35
CA GLU A 63 -5.24 18.42 -10.68
C GLU A 63 -4.76 17.40 -9.65
N ASN A 64 -5.67 16.85 -8.83
CA ASN A 64 -5.34 15.81 -7.87
C ASN A 64 -4.86 14.52 -8.55
N ARG A 65 -5.44 14.16 -9.70
CA ARG A 65 -4.96 13.00 -10.48
C ARG A 65 -3.55 13.24 -11.03
N LYS A 66 -3.23 14.45 -11.50
CA LYS A 66 -1.87 14.81 -11.96
C LYS A 66 -0.83 14.69 -10.86
N LYS A 67 -1.20 14.94 -9.60
CA LYS A 67 -0.33 14.76 -8.42
C LYS A 67 -0.06 13.29 -8.08
N GLN A 68 -0.81 12.32 -8.63
CA GLN A 68 -0.58 10.89 -8.36
C GLN A 68 0.56 10.32 -9.22
N GLN A 69 1.78 10.55 -8.77
CA GLN A 69 3.02 10.06 -9.38
C GLN A 69 3.42 8.67 -8.86
N HIS A 70 4.37 8.02 -9.54
CA HIS A 70 5.01 6.76 -9.11
C HIS A 70 4.04 5.60 -8.83
N GLN A 71 3.05 5.42 -9.73
CA GLN A 71 2.04 4.37 -9.63
C GLN A 71 2.68 2.98 -9.70
N HIS A 72 2.17 2.04 -8.90
CA HIS A 72 2.63 0.66 -8.95
C HIS A 72 2.29 0.00 -10.31
N ARG A 73 3.11 -0.96 -10.74
CA ARG A 73 3.01 -1.59 -12.06
C ARG A 73 2.47 -3.03 -12.03
N MET A 74 2.10 -3.53 -10.84
CA MET A 74 1.68 -4.91 -10.58
C MET A 74 0.25 -5.27 -11.04
N GLY A 75 -0.46 -4.36 -11.71
CA GLY A 75 -1.84 -4.60 -12.15
C GLY A 75 -2.78 -4.91 -10.97
N PRO A 76 -3.59 -5.98 -11.03
CA PRO A 76 -4.57 -6.33 -10.00
C PRO A 76 -3.95 -6.97 -8.73
N ILE A 77 -2.63 -7.16 -8.68
CA ILE A 77 -1.96 -7.75 -7.52
C ILE A 77 -1.86 -6.70 -6.41
N SER A 78 -2.33 -7.05 -5.22
CA SER A 78 -2.32 -6.17 -4.03
C SER A 78 -0.96 -6.13 -3.36
N PHE A 79 -0.66 -5.05 -2.61
CA PHE A 79 0.58 -4.97 -1.82
C PHE A 79 0.69 -6.08 -0.77
N ALA A 80 -0.43 -6.53 -0.18
CA ALA A 80 -0.42 -7.63 0.78
C ALA A 80 0.06 -8.95 0.14
N ARG A 81 -0.37 -9.23 -1.09
CA ARG A 81 0.11 -10.40 -1.84
C ARG A 81 1.61 -10.30 -2.14
N VAL A 82 2.06 -9.15 -2.61
CA VAL A 82 3.49 -8.93 -2.88
C VAL A 82 4.32 -9.09 -1.62
N ARG A 83 3.86 -8.55 -0.48
CA ARG A 83 4.55 -8.72 0.81
C ARG A 83 4.65 -10.19 1.22
N ASN A 84 3.56 -10.94 1.07
CA ASN A 84 3.54 -12.36 1.39
C ASN A 84 4.51 -13.14 0.50
N GLU A 85 4.48 -12.91 -0.82
CA GLU A 85 5.40 -13.54 -1.77
C GLU A 85 6.87 -13.21 -1.43
N MET A 86 7.18 -11.94 -1.12
CA MET A 86 8.53 -11.54 -0.69
C MET A 86 8.97 -12.18 0.62
N ARG A 87 8.04 -12.36 1.57
CA ARG A 87 8.30 -13.03 2.84
C ARG A 87 8.63 -14.51 2.65
N GLU A 88 7.88 -15.21 1.81
CA GLU A 88 8.12 -16.64 1.53
C GLU A 88 9.43 -16.87 0.77
N MET A 89 9.87 -15.90 -0.05
CA MET A 89 11.18 -15.96 -0.72
C MET A 89 12.35 -15.61 0.20
N ASN A 90 12.10 -15.01 1.37
CA ASN A 90 13.14 -14.68 2.34
C ASN A 90 13.35 -15.86 3.31
N GLU A 91 14.58 -16.34 3.44
CA GLU A 91 14.94 -17.47 4.30
C GLU A 91 14.52 -17.25 5.76
N ASN A 92 14.67 -16.02 6.25
CA ASN A 92 14.31 -15.65 7.63
C ASN A 92 12.81 -15.40 7.83
N LYS A 93 12.00 -15.46 6.76
CA LYS A 93 10.57 -15.11 6.74
C LYS A 93 10.24 -13.75 7.35
N GLU A 94 11.20 -12.83 7.28
CA GLU A 94 11.04 -11.47 7.77
C GLU A 94 10.09 -10.69 6.86
N ASP A 95 9.37 -9.75 7.47
CA ASP A 95 8.44 -8.90 6.75
C ASP A 95 9.23 -7.88 5.91
N PRO A 96 9.00 -7.78 4.58
CA PRO A 96 9.76 -6.86 3.73
C PRO A 96 9.54 -5.40 4.14
N SER A 97 10.55 -4.54 3.99
CA SER A 97 10.40 -3.13 4.36
C SER A 97 9.44 -2.37 3.45
N GLN A 98 9.09 -1.14 3.83
CA GLN A 98 8.26 -0.27 2.99
C GLN A 98 8.97 0.09 1.66
N VAL A 99 10.29 0.23 1.72
CA VAL A 99 11.17 0.48 0.57
C VAL A 99 11.20 -0.72 -0.36
N ASP A 100 11.40 -1.92 0.17
CA ASP A 100 11.51 -3.13 -0.66
C ASP A 100 10.25 -3.36 -1.48
N VAL A 101 9.07 -3.22 -0.85
CA VAL A 101 7.79 -3.33 -1.55
C VAL A 101 7.61 -2.24 -2.58
N PHE A 102 8.04 -1.00 -2.29
CA PHE A 102 7.96 0.08 -3.27
C PHE A 102 8.81 -0.24 -4.50
N VAL A 103 10.07 -0.61 -4.32
CA VAL A 103 10.96 -0.99 -5.42
C VAL A 103 10.37 -2.15 -6.22
N ALA A 104 10.05 -3.27 -5.57
CA ALA A 104 9.53 -4.48 -6.21
C ALA A 104 8.27 -4.20 -7.06
N THR A 105 7.33 -3.43 -6.52
CA THR A 105 6.04 -3.16 -7.18
C THR A 105 6.13 -2.16 -8.34
N ARG A 106 7.25 -1.43 -8.48
CA ARG A 106 7.48 -0.49 -9.58
C ARG A 106 8.46 -1.04 -10.63
N THR A 107 9.34 -1.98 -10.27
CA THR A 107 10.31 -2.59 -11.21
C THR A 107 9.78 -3.83 -11.93
N GLY A 108 8.77 -4.52 -11.37
CA GLY A 108 8.37 -5.89 -11.76
C GLY A 108 7.76 -6.14 -13.16
N ARG A 109 7.85 -5.22 -14.13
CA ARG A 109 7.27 -5.44 -15.48
C ARG A 109 8.37 -5.58 -16.53
N LYS A 110 8.77 -6.83 -16.82
CA LYS A 110 9.73 -7.18 -17.88
C LYS A 110 9.36 -6.47 -19.20
N GLY A 111 10.33 -5.77 -19.79
CA GLY A 111 10.18 -5.12 -21.11
C GLY A 111 9.57 -3.71 -21.13
N LYS A 112 9.31 -3.08 -19.96
CA LYS A 112 8.94 -1.65 -19.92
C LYS A 112 9.95 -0.85 -19.12
N GLU A 113 10.57 0.13 -19.79
CA GLU A 113 11.46 1.08 -19.14
C GLU A 113 10.77 1.77 -17.96
N LEU A 114 11.54 1.96 -16.90
CA LEU A 114 11.06 2.69 -15.73
C LEU A 114 10.99 4.17 -16.07
N ASP A 115 9.99 4.85 -15.54
CA ASP A 115 9.87 6.30 -15.68
C ASP A 115 11.02 6.97 -14.89
N SER A 116 11.68 7.96 -15.48
CA SER A 116 12.88 8.60 -14.91
C SER A 116 12.61 9.22 -13.54
N GLY A 117 11.43 9.83 -13.36
CA GLY A 117 11.01 10.37 -12.06
C GLY A 117 10.86 9.27 -11.00
N THR A 118 10.35 8.11 -11.39
CA THR A 118 10.24 6.94 -10.50
C THR A 118 11.59 6.33 -10.19
N GLN A 119 12.53 6.34 -11.14
CA GLN A 119 13.89 5.83 -10.92
C GLN A 119 14.62 6.71 -9.91
N ALA A 120 14.58 8.03 -10.10
CA ALA A 120 15.21 8.99 -9.18
C ALA A 120 14.67 8.86 -7.73
N VAL A 121 13.38 8.53 -7.57
CA VAL A 121 12.79 8.26 -6.25
C VAL A 121 13.29 6.95 -5.65
N ILE A 122 13.41 5.89 -6.46
CA ILE A 122 13.99 4.61 -6.02
C ILE A 122 15.45 4.82 -5.57
N ASP A 123 16.23 5.58 -6.35
CA ASP A 123 17.64 5.84 -6.05
C ASP A 123 17.78 6.62 -4.73
N LYS A 124 16.96 7.66 -4.52
CA LYS A 124 16.91 8.37 -3.23
C LYS A 124 16.58 7.46 -2.06
N LEU A 125 15.60 6.57 -2.20
CA LEU A 125 15.22 5.64 -1.14
C LEU A 125 16.37 4.67 -0.81
N LYS A 126 17.09 4.18 -1.83
CA LYS A 126 18.27 3.32 -1.64
C LYS A 126 19.41 4.07 -0.96
N SER A 127 19.70 5.31 -1.36
CA SER A 127 20.73 6.13 -0.70
C SER A 127 20.44 6.35 0.79
N HIS A 128 19.17 6.50 1.18
CA HIS A 128 18.81 6.55 2.60
C HIS A 128 19.06 5.21 3.32
N GLN A 129 18.77 4.07 2.69
CA GLN A 129 19.07 2.75 3.27
C GLN A 129 20.59 2.55 3.43
N GLU A 130 21.39 2.95 2.43
CA GLU A 130 22.86 2.90 2.48
C GLU A 130 23.44 3.80 3.58
N ALA A 131 22.79 4.93 3.87
CA ALA A 131 23.13 5.80 4.99
C ALA A 131 22.69 5.27 6.36
N GLY A 132 22.06 4.09 6.43
CA GLY A 132 21.59 3.47 7.67
C GLY A 132 20.24 3.99 8.18
N ASP A 133 19.49 4.75 7.39
CA ASP A 133 18.16 5.20 7.78
C ASP A 133 17.16 4.04 7.81
N THR A 134 16.25 4.06 8.79
CA THR A 134 15.11 3.13 8.79
C THR A 134 14.21 3.38 7.59
N SER A 135 13.53 2.33 7.13
CA SER A 135 12.60 2.42 5.99
C SER A 135 11.53 3.51 6.18
N GLU A 136 11.03 3.74 7.40
CA GLU A 136 10.08 4.81 7.69
C GLU A 136 10.68 6.21 7.56
N LYS A 137 11.92 6.38 8.00
CA LYS A 137 12.64 7.65 7.92
C LYS A 137 12.94 7.99 6.47
N ALA A 138 13.41 7.02 5.68
CA ALA A 138 13.60 7.16 4.24
C ALA A 138 12.30 7.58 3.52
N PHE A 139 11.18 6.92 3.82
CA PHE A 139 9.88 7.27 3.25
C PHE A 139 9.42 8.67 3.64
N THR A 140 9.62 9.05 4.90
CA THR A 140 9.23 10.36 5.40
C THR A 140 10.09 11.46 4.76
N ALA A 141 11.37 11.21 4.51
CA ALA A 141 12.24 12.15 3.81
C ALA A 141 11.83 12.35 2.34
N VAL A 142 11.48 11.25 1.65
CA VAL A 142 11.15 11.30 0.21
C VAL A 142 9.72 11.76 -0.08
N PHE A 143 8.74 11.29 0.69
CA PHE A 143 7.31 11.55 0.42
C PHE A 143 6.62 12.43 1.47
N GLY A 144 7.37 12.90 2.47
CA GLY A 144 6.82 13.60 3.62
C GLY A 144 6.06 12.68 4.57
N LYS A 145 5.45 13.31 5.58
CA LYS A 145 4.66 12.61 6.61
C LYS A 145 3.49 11.84 5.97
N GLU A 146 3.46 10.53 6.24
CA GLU A 146 2.32 9.67 5.91
C GLU A 146 1.02 10.17 6.57
N GLN A 147 -0.06 10.17 5.81
CA GLN A 147 -1.37 10.70 6.21
C GLN A 147 -2.06 9.77 7.24
N PRO A 148 -2.99 10.29 8.06
CA PRO A 148 -3.81 9.45 8.93
C PRO A 148 -4.59 8.39 8.13
N GLY A 149 -4.74 7.20 8.71
CA GLY A 149 -5.63 6.15 8.20
C GLY A 149 -5.06 5.18 7.16
N ARG A 150 -3.96 5.50 6.45
CA ARG A 150 -3.33 4.55 5.52
C ARG A 150 -1.83 4.76 5.40
N VAL A 151 -1.07 3.68 5.48
CA VAL A 151 0.38 3.66 5.22
C VAL A 151 0.63 3.17 3.79
N ARG A 152 1.39 3.93 3.00
CA ARG A 152 1.77 3.50 1.64
C ARG A 152 2.51 2.16 1.67
N CYS A 153 2.33 1.33 0.64
CA CYS A 153 3.01 0.03 0.44
C CYS A 153 2.69 -1.11 1.45
N TYR A 154 1.89 -0.87 2.49
CA TYR A 154 1.47 -1.95 3.41
C TYR A 154 0.14 -2.62 3.03
N GLY A 155 -0.78 -1.87 2.40
CA GLY A 155 -2.08 -2.41 2.00
C GLY A 155 -3.20 -1.38 2.10
N ARG A 156 -4.45 -1.87 2.16
CA ARG A 156 -5.65 -1.01 2.30
C ARG A 156 -6.05 -0.79 3.76
N THR A 157 -5.81 -1.78 4.61
CA THR A 157 -6.29 -1.82 6.01
C THR A 157 -5.24 -1.37 7.03
N ILE A 158 -3.97 -1.32 6.64
CA ILE A 158 -2.87 -1.06 7.57
C ILE A 158 -2.73 0.43 7.85
N THR A 159 -2.77 0.76 9.14
CA THR A 159 -2.58 2.09 9.70
C THR A 159 -1.27 2.16 10.49
N LYS A 160 -0.78 3.38 10.74
CA LYS A 160 0.39 3.60 11.63
C LYS A 160 0.17 3.01 13.02
N THR A 161 -1.03 3.20 13.56
CA THR A 161 -1.40 2.69 14.89
C THR A 161 -1.44 1.17 14.93
N SER A 162 -1.87 0.50 13.85
CA SER A 162 -1.79 -0.97 13.73
C SER A 162 -0.35 -1.45 13.78
N LEU A 163 0.54 -0.83 12.99
CA LEU A 163 1.96 -1.20 12.95
C LEU A 163 2.65 -0.99 14.29
N GLN A 164 2.31 0.08 15.01
CA GLN A 164 2.85 0.33 16.34
C GLN A 164 2.40 -0.75 17.33
N LYS A 165 1.11 -1.11 17.34
CA LYS A 165 0.59 -2.20 18.17
C LYS A 165 1.25 -3.53 17.85
N GLU A 166 1.48 -3.84 16.58
CA GLU A 166 2.19 -5.06 16.17
C GLU A 166 3.62 -5.11 16.70
N ARG A 167 4.34 -3.98 16.71
CA ARG A 167 5.69 -3.89 17.32
C ARG A 167 5.65 -4.09 18.83
N GLU A 168 4.69 -3.48 19.51
CA GLU A 168 4.50 -3.65 20.95
C GLU A 168 4.20 -5.11 21.30
N ILE A 169 3.30 -5.75 20.55
CA ILE A 169 2.99 -7.18 20.68
C ILE A 169 4.24 -8.04 20.44
N ALA A 170 5.05 -7.73 19.43
CA ALA A 170 6.28 -8.47 19.14
C ALA A 170 7.29 -8.37 20.30
N LYS A 171 7.47 -7.18 20.87
CA LYS A 171 8.32 -6.97 22.05
C LYS A 171 7.83 -7.77 23.25
N ILE A 172 6.53 -7.73 23.54
CA ILE A 172 5.93 -8.49 24.63
C ILE A 172 6.13 -10.00 24.42
N LYS A 173 5.93 -10.50 23.20
CA LYS A 173 6.16 -11.92 22.87
C LYS A 173 7.61 -12.34 23.07
N GLN A 174 8.57 -11.49 22.69
CA GLN A 174 9.99 -11.76 22.90
C GLN A 174 10.32 -11.84 24.39
N GLN A 175 9.93 -10.84 25.18
CA GLN A 175 10.15 -10.83 26.63
C GLN A 175 9.52 -12.05 27.32
N HIS A 176 8.31 -12.43 26.89
CA HIS A 176 7.63 -13.60 27.38
C HIS A 176 8.37 -14.91 27.00
N ALA A 177 8.93 -15.01 25.79
CA ALA A 177 9.73 -16.15 25.39
C ALA A 177 11.03 -16.28 26.21
N GLU A 178 11.71 -15.15 26.46
CA GLU A 178 12.91 -15.07 27.32
C GLU A 178 12.58 -15.50 28.75
N THR A 179 11.46 -15.02 29.31
CA THR A 179 11.01 -15.38 30.66
C THR A 179 10.66 -16.86 30.76
N ILE A 180 9.95 -17.42 29.77
CA ILE A 180 9.68 -18.86 29.70
C ILE A 180 10.97 -19.67 29.64
N SER A 181 11.98 -19.22 28.88
CA SER A 181 13.26 -19.90 28.81
C SER A 181 13.96 -19.93 30.16
N SER A 182 13.98 -18.80 30.89
CA SER A 182 14.54 -18.71 32.26
C SER A 182 13.79 -19.60 33.25
N MET A 183 12.45 -19.57 33.23
CA MET A 183 11.65 -20.41 34.13
C MET A 183 11.85 -21.90 33.85
N LYS A 184 12.05 -22.29 32.59
CA LYS A 184 12.34 -23.69 32.23
C LYS A 184 13.68 -24.15 32.75
N THR A 185 14.72 -23.31 32.70
CA THR A 185 16.04 -23.65 33.26
C THR A 185 15.97 -23.83 34.77
N GLU A 186 15.31 -22.90 35.49
CA GLU A 186 15.10 -23.01 36.94
C GLU A 186 14.28 -24.26 37.33
N LEU A 187 13.26 -24.60 36.54
CA LEU A 187 12.46 -25.81 36.77
C LEU A 187 13.30 -27.08 36.57
N HIS A 188 14.18 -27.11 35.57
CA HIS A 188 15.08 -28.25 35.38
C HIS A 188 16.06 -28.40 36.54
N GLU A 189 16.67 -27.30 36.99
CA GLU A 189 17.59 -27.32 38.14
C GLU A 189 16.90 -27.77 39.43
N THR A 190 15.69 -27.28 39.70
CA THR A 190 14.91 -27.69 40.87
C THR A 190 14.48 -29.15 40.79
N LYS A 191 14.10 -29.64 39.60
CA LYS A 191 13.80 -31.06 39.38
C LYS A 191 15.01 -31.96 39.65
N ASP A 192 16.19 -31.58 39.19
CA ASP A 192 17.42 -32.34 39.43
C ASP A 192 17.80 -32.38 40.91
N ARG A 193 17.58 -31.27 41.64
CA ARG A 193 17.76 -31.20 43.10
C ARG A 193 16.79 -32.12 43.84
N VAL A 194 15.52 -32.14 43.44
CA VAL A 194 14.52 -33.04 44.04
C VAL A 194 14.90 -34.50 43.80
N GLN A 195 15.31 -34.86 42.58
CA GLN A 195 15.75 -36.24 42.27
C GLN A 195 16.94 -36.66 43.14
N SER A 196 17.93 -35.77 43.29
CA SER A 196 19.10 -36.03 44.13
C SER A 196 18.73 -36.26 45.60
N LEU A 197 17.76 -35.52 46.13
CA LEU A 197 17.24 -35.71 47.49
C LEU A 197 16.47 -37.02 47.64
N GLU A 198 15.64 -37.39 46.66
CA GLU A 198 14.93 -38.67 46.66
C GLU A 198 15.89 -39.86 46.70
N ASP A 199 16.98 -39.79 45.93
CA ASP A 199 17.98 -40.86 45.88
C ASP A 199 18.76 -40.97 47.20
N LEU A 200 19.08 -39.85 47.85
CA LEU A 200 19.65 -39.84 49.21
C LEU A 200 18.71 -40.46 50.24
N VAL A 201 17.42 -40.12 50.21
CA VAL A 201 16.43 -40.67 51.14
C VAL A 201 16.27 -42.18 50.95
N LYS A 202 16.25 -42.67 49.70
CA LYS A 202 16.22 -44.12 49.43
C LYS A 202 17.43 -44.85 50.01
N LEU A 203 18.61 -44.22 49.96
CA LEU A 203 19.86 -44.81 50.47
C LEU A 203 19.90 -44.87 52.00
N LEU A 204 19.29 -43.91 52.69
CA LEU A 204 19.20 -43.90 54.16
C LEU A 204 18.14 -44.85 54.73
N LEU A 205 17.20 -45.32 53.91
CA LEU A 205 16.12 -46.24 54.30
C LEU A 205 16.44 -47.72 54.02
N GLN A 206 17.62 -48.04 53.48
CA GLN A 206 18.16 -49.40 53.31
C GLN A 206 19.06 -49.79 54.48
#